data_AF-A0A4P7QYB1-F1
#
_entry.id   AF-A0A4P7QYB1-F1
#
_cell.length_a   1.000
_cell.length_b   1.000
_cell.length_c   1.000
_cell.angle_alpha   90.00
_cell.angle_beta   90.00
_cell.angle_gamma   90.00
#
_symmetry.space_group_name_H-M   'P 1'
#
loop_
_entity.id
_entity.type
_entity.pdbx_description
1 polymer ?
#
loop_
_entity_poly.entity_id
_entity_poly.type
_entity_poly.pdbx_seq_one_letter_code
_entity_poly.pdbx_strand_id
1 'polypeptide(L)' 'MSSTPTRNVALTTELESYIQAQVATGRYSSSSEVVRSALRLMIARDEARLHGQQRNG' A
#
# COMPACT_ATOMS: atom_id res chain seq x y z
N MET A 1 20.61 -7.50 11.99
CA MET A 1 19.32 -6.92 12.44
C MET A 1 18.62 -6.36 11.22
N SER A 2 17.41 -6.82 10.89
CA SER A 2 16.65 -6.30 9.74
C SER A 2 15.93 -5.03 10.17
N SER A 3 16.54 -3.87 9.91
CA SER A 3 15.93 -2.58 10.22
C SER A 3 14.85 -2.29 9.18
N THR A 4 13.58 -2.28 9.58
CA THR A 4 12.50 -1.76 8.73
C THR A 4 12.49 -0.24 8.86
N PRO A 5 12.92 0.54 7.86
CA PRO A 5 12.98 1.99 7.96
C PRO A 5 11.57 2.58 8.08
N THR A 6 11.41 3.61 8.91
CA THR A 6 10.17 4.36 9.05
C THR A 6 10.19 5.62 8.19
N ARG A 7 9.02 6.05 7.71
CA ARG A 7 8.85 7.29 6.93
C ARG A 7 7.58 8.01 7.38
N ASN A 8 7.70 9.31 7.64
CA ASN A 8 6.55 10.18 7.83
C ASN A 8 5.98 10.59 6.46
N VAL A 9 4.66 10.57 6.33
CA VAL A 9 3.95 10.90 5.08
C VAL A 9 2.76 11.78 5.44
N ALA A 10 2.60 12.90 4.73
CA ALA A 10 1.41 13.73 4.84
C ALA A 10 0.27 13.08 4.04
N LEU A 11 -0.90 12.98 4.65
CA LEU A 11 -2.10 12.42 4.03
C LEU A 11 -3.19 13.48 3.96
N THR A 12 -4.01 13.40 2.91
CA THR A 12 -5.27 14.15 2.89
C THR A 12 -6.24 13.54 3.90
N THR A 13 -7.21 14.34 4.36
CA THR A 13 -8.25 13.88 5.30
C THR A 13 -9.01 12.66 4.79
N GLU A 14 -9.24 12.57 3.48
CA GLU A 14 -9.91 11.43 2.84
C GLU A 14 -9.09 10.14 3.00
N LEU A 15 -7.77 10.21 2.74
CA LEU A 15 -6.88 9.06 2.87
C LEU A 15 -6.72 8.61 4.32
N GLU A 16 -6.63 9.56 5.26
CA GLU A 16 -6.61 9.25 6.69
C GLU A 16 -7.90 8.54 7.13
N SER A 17 -9.06 9.06 6.72
CA SER A 17 -10.37 8.48 7.04
C SER A 17 -10.50 7.06 6.50
N TYR A 18 -10.04 6.82 5.26
CA TYR A 18 -10.01 5.49 4.67
C TYR A 18 -9.14 4.53 5.49
N ILE A 19 -7.92 4.95 5.86
CA ILE A 19 -7.01 4.12 6.66
C ILE A 19 -7.63 3.78 8.02
N GLN A 20 -8.21 4.77 8.70
CA GLN A 20 -8.85 4.57 9.99
C GLN A 20 -10.02 3.58 9.89
N ALA A 21 -10.84 3.68 8.84
CA ALA A 21 -11.92 2.73 8.58
C ALA A 21 -11.39 1.31 8.34
N GLN A 22 -10.29 1.15 7.60
CA GLN A 22 -9.68 -0.16 7.38
C GLN A 22 -9.15 -0.79 8.67
N VAL A 23 -8.51 -0.01 9.55
CA VAL A 23 -8.07 -0.50 10.86
C VAL A 23 -9.26 -0.84 11.76
N ALA A 24 -10.30 -0.01 11.77
CA ALA A 24 -11.52 -0.24 12.56
C ALA A 24 -12.24 -1.54 12.22
N THR A 25 -12.07 -2.07 11.00
CA THR A 25 -12.61 -3.40 10.63
C THR A 25 -11.92 -4.57 11.34
N GLY A 26 -10.76 -4.35 11.96
CA GLY A 26 -9.92 -5.40 12.55
C GLY A 26 -9.08 -6.18 11.54
N ARG A 27 -9.22 -5.93 10.23
CA ARG A 27 -8.42 -6.59 9.18
C ARG A 27 -6.93 -6.25 9.26
N TYR A 28 -6.61 -5.06 9.72
CA TYR A 28 -5.23 -4.56 9.82
C TYR A 28 -4.97 -4.08 11.23
N SER A 29 -3.78 -4.40 11.75
CA SER A 29 -3.35 -4.03 13.11
C SER A 29 -2.92 -2.57 13.24
N SER A 30 -2.60 -1.89 12.12
CA SER A 30 -2.08 -0.53 12.12
C SER A 30 -2.23 0.16 10.77
N SER A 31 -2.18 1.49 10.79
CA SER A 31 -2.09 2.33 9.59
C SER A 31 -0.92 1.94 8.69
N SER A 32 0.24 1.65 9.29
CA SER A 32 1.42 1.18 8.57
C SER A 32 1.20 -0.16 7.87
N GLU A 33 0.32 -1.02 8.37
CA GLU A 33 -0.03 -2.28 7.70
C GLU A 33 -0.99 -2.07 6.52
N VAL A 34 -1.95 -1.15 6.67
CA VAL A 34 -2.83 -0.73 5.55
C VAL A 34 -1.99 -0.18 4.40
N VAL A 35 -1.07 0.76 4.70
CA VAL A 35 -0.21 1.40 3.70
C VAL A 35 0.72 0.37 3.03
N ARG A 36 1.36 -0.52 3.80
CA ARG A 36 2.19 -1.60 3.21
C ARG A 36 1.39 -2.51 2.29
N SER A 37 0.15 -2.84 2.66
CA SER A 37 -0.72 -3.69 1.84
C SER A 37 -1.13 -2.98 0.55
N ALA A 38 -1.47 -1.69 0.62
CA ALA A 38 -1.76 -0.87 -0.56
C ALA A 38 -0.56 -0.79 -1.52
N LEU A 39 0.65 -0.57 -0.99
CA LEU A 39 1.89 -0.53 -1.79
C LEU A 39 2.18 -1.86 -2.49
N ARG A 40 1.95 -3.00 -1.82
CA ARG A 40 2.09 -4.33 -2.44
C ARG A 40 1.13 -4.53 -3.61
N LEU A 41 -0.13 -4.09 -3.45
CA LEU A 41 -1.12 -4.13 -4.53
C LEU A 41 -0.73 -3.22 -5.71
N MET A 42 -0.16 -2.06 -5.42
CA MET A 42 0.35 -1.14 -6.45
C MET A 42 1.49 -1.79 -7.24
N ILE A 43 2.49 -2.37 -6.57
CA ILE A 43 3.61 -3.08 -7.20
C ILE A 43 3.11 -4.21 -8.10
N ALA A 44 2.22 -5.07 -7.61
CA ALA A 44 1.68 -6.18 -8.41
C ALA A 44 0.94 -5.70 -9.67
N ARG A 45 0.20 -4.59 -9.57
CA ARG A 45 -0.48 -3.98 -10.71
C ARG A 45 0.51 -3.43 -11.74
N ASP A 46 1.58 -2.81 -11.28
CA ASP A 46 2.61 -2.23 -12.16
C ASP A 46 3.43 -3.32 -12.85
N GLU A 47 3.81 -4.37 -12.14
CA GLU A 47 4.45 -5.56 -12.72
C GLU A 47 3.59 -6.23 -13.79
N ALA A 48 2.29 -6.39 -13.54
CA ALA A 48 1.37 -6.96 -14.51
C ALA A 48 1.28 -6.14 -15.80
N ARG A 49 1.36 -4.80 -15.72
CA ARG A 49 1.37 -3.91 -16.89
C ARG A 49 2.67 -4.04 -17.67
N LEU A 50 3.81 -4.03 -16.98
CA LEU A 50 5.13 -4.17 -17.60
C LEU A 50 5.25 -5.49 -18.35
N HIS A 51 4.88 -6.60 -17.71
CA HIS A 51 4.91 -7.92 -18.34
C HIS A 51 3.89 -8.06 -19.48
N GLY A 52 2.73 -7.40 -19.39
CA GLY A 52 1.76 -7.34 -20.48
C GLY A 52 2.28 -6.59 -21.70
N GLN A 53 3.04 -5.51 -21.51
CA GLN A 53 3.62 -4.72 -22.60
C GLN A 53 4.76 -5.45 -23.32
N GLN A 54 5.55 -6.27 -22.62
CA GLN A 54 6.65 -7.04 -23.25
C GLN A 54 6.20 -8.16 -24.18
N ARG A 55 4.92 -8.60 -24.11
CA ARG A 55 4.39 -9.68 -24.96
C ARG A 55 3.78 -9.19 -26.27
N ASN A 56 3.71 -7.87 -26.48
CA ASN A 56 3.08 -7.23 -27.63
C ASN A 56 4.08 -6.61 -28.62
N GLY A 57 5.37 -6.97 -28.55
CA GLY A 57 6.41 -6.65 -29.54
C GLY A 57 6.92 -7.91 -30.20
#